data_AF-A0A7V8WWC6-F1
#
_entry.id   AF-A0A7V8WWC6-F1
#
_cell.length_a   1.000
_cell.length_b   1.000
_cell.length_c   1.000
_cell.angle_alpha   90.00
_cell.angle_beta   90.00
_cell.angle_gamma   90.00
#
_symmetry.space_group_name_H-M   'P 1'
#
loop_
_entity.id
_entity.type
_entity.pdbx_description
1 polymer ?
#
loop_
_entity_poly.entity_id
_entity_poly.type
_entity_poly.pdbx_seq_one_letter_code
_entity_poly.pdbx_strand_id
1 'polypeptide(L)' 'MLISCWSTKGGSGTTVVAAALALVFARTTGDALLADLAGDQPAALGLPADATSP' A
#
# COMPACT_ATOMS: atom_id res chain seq x y z
N MET A 1 -4.59 -13.60 -6.75
CA MET A 1 -4.26 -12.64 -7.83
C MET A 1 -3.07 -11.81 -7.37
N LEU A 2 -2.09 -11.54 -8.23
CA LEU A 2 -0.95 -10.68 -7.92
C LEU A 2 -1.04 -9.41 -8.77
N ILE A 3 -0.95 -8.23 -8.15
CA ILE A 3 -0.99 -6.93 -8.83
C ILE A 3 0.27 -6.16 -8.45
N SER A 4 1.09 -5.82 -9.45
CA SER A 4 2.26 -4.96 -9.27
C SER A 4 1.94 -3.54 -9.70
N CYS A 5 1.86 -2.61 -8.74
CA CYS A 5 1.78 -1.17 -9.01
C CYS A 5 3.20 -0.61 -9.13
N TRP A 6 3.55 -0.06 -10.30
CA TRP A 6 4.87 0.55 -10.54
C TRP A 6 4.75 1.80 -11.42
N SER A 7 5.78 2.63 -11.39
CA SER A 7 5.93 3.79 -12.28
C SER A 7 7.40 4.00 -12.60
N THR A 8 7.70 4.69 -13.71
CA THR A 8 9.08 4.99 -14.15
C THR A 8 9.74 6.11 -13.35
N LYS A 9 8.96 6.89 -12.61
CA LYS A 9 9.43 7.97 -11.73
C LYS A 9 8.64 8.02 -10.42
N GLY A 10 9.24 8.62 -9.41
CA GLY A 10 8.54 8.99 -8.18
C GLY A 10 7.47 10.05 -8.41
N GLY A 11 6.52 10.17 -7.48
CA GLY A 11 5.46 11.19 -7.51
C GLY A 11 4.24 10.85 -8.38
N SER A 12 4.22 9.69 -9.04
CA SER A 12 3.09 9.24 -9.87
C SER A 12 1.86 8.76 -9.07
N GLY A 13 1.93 8.77 -7.73
CA GLY A 13 0.85 8.26 -6.86
C GLY A 13 0.80 6.74 -6.74
N THR A 14 1.83 6.01 -7.17
CA THR A 14 1.87 4.52 -7.14
C THR A 14 1.55 3.95 -5.76
N THR A 15 2.09 4.52 -4.69
CA THR A 15 1.81 4.14 -3.29
C THR A 15 0.33 4.24 -2.95
N VAL A 16 -0.30 5.39 -3.27
CA VAL A 16 -1.71 5.64 -3.00
C VAL A 16 -2.61 4.68 -3.79
N VAL A 17 -2.29 4.44 -5.07
CA VAL A 17 -3.03 3.50 -5.91
C VAL A 17 -2.92 2.08 -5.34
N ALA A 18 -1.73 1.65 -4.91
CA ALA A 18 -1.54 0.33 -4.30
C ALA A 18 -2.35 0.17 -3.00
N ALA A 19 -2.35 1.19 -2.13
CA ALA A 19 -3.13 1.18 -0.90
C ALA A 19 -4.65 1.12 -1.19
N ALA A 20 -5.14 1.95 -2.11
CA ALA A 20 -6.55 1.97 -2.49
C ALA A 20 -7.00 0.62 -3.10
N LEU A 21 -6.19 0.02 -3.97
CA LEU A 21 -6.47 -1.29 -4.54
C LEU A 21 -6.55 -2.36 -3.45
N ALA A 22 -5.59 -2.40 -2.52
CA ALA A 22 -5.61 -3.36 -1.43
C ALA A 22 -6.87 -3.22 -0.55
N LEU A 23 -7.29 -1.98 -0.23
CA LEU A 23 -8.53 -1.73 0.53
C LEU A 23 -9.78 -2.18 -0.23
N VAL A 24 -9.85 -1.91 -1.54
CA VAL A 24 -10.94 -2.37 -2.40
C VAL A 24 -10.99 -3.89 -2.45
N PHE A 25 -9.84 -4.57 -2.58
CA PHE A 25 -9.78 -6.03 -2.54
C PHE A 25 -10.20 -6.57 -1.17
N ALA A 26 -9.62 -6.08 -0.07
CA ALA A 26 -9.99 -6.49 1.28
C ALA A 26 -11.51 -6.35 1.52
N ARG A 27 -12.10 -5.24 1.07
CA ARG A 27 -13.55 -5.00 1.18
C ARG A 27 -14.40 -5.94 0.31
N THR A 28 -13.95 -6.28 -0.89
CA THR A 28 -14.76 -7.03 -1.88
C THR A 28 -14.55 -8.54 -1.82
N THR A 29 -13.35 -9.00 -1.44
CA THR A 29 -12.98 -10.41 -1.37
C THR A 29 -12.73 -10.93 0.04
N GLY A 30 -12.70 -10.04 1.05
CA GLY A 30 -12.52 -10.39 2.46
C GLY A 30 -11.06 -10.51 2.92
N ASP A 31 -10.10 -10.40 2.00
CA ASP A 31 -8.66 -10.44 2.30
C ASP A 31 -7.85 -9.72 1.21
N ALA A 32 -6.75 -9.09 1.60
CA ALA A 32 -5.73 -8.53 0.73
C ALA A 32 -4.40 -8.38 1.46
N LEU A 33 -3.31 -8.81 0.83
CA LEU A 33 -1.95 -8.55 1.29
C LEU A 33 -1.36 -7.35 0.53
N LEU A 34 -1.00 -6.30 1.25
CA LEU A 34 -0.29 -5.14 0.72
C LEU A 34 1.21 -5.26 1.03
N ALA A 35 2.01 -5.53 0.01
CA ALA A 35 3.46 -5.54 0.13
C ALA A 35 4.02 -4.12 -0.07
N ASP A 36 4.65 -3.57 0.98
CA ASP A 36 5.38 -2.31 0.89
C ASP A 36 6.84 -2.56 0.54
N LEU A 37 7.28 -2.07 -0.62
CA LEU A 37 8.65 -2.22 -1.12
C LEU A 37 9.46 -0.91 -1.03
N ALA A 38 8.82 0.20 -0.64
CA ALA A 38 9.43 1.53 -0.59
C ALA A 38 9.38 2.17 0.81
N GLY A 39 8.57 1.64 1.73
CA GLY A 39 8.41 2.14 3.09
C GLY A 39 7.37 3.25 3.24
N ASP A 40 6.63 3.58 2.18
CA ASP A 40 5.70 4.72 2.15
C ASP A 40 4.26 4.35 2.59
N GLN A 41 3.94 3.06 2.71
CA GLN A 41 2.56 2.63 2.96
C GLN A 41 2.02 2.99 4.35
N PRO A 42 2.80 2.95 5.44
CA PRO A 42 2.32 3.41 6.74
C PRO A 42 1.80 4.86 6.67
N ALA A 43 2.56 5.76 6.03
CA ALA A 43 2.15 7.15 5.86
C ALA A 43 0.89 7.28 4.98
N ALA A 44 0.81 6.54 3.87
CA ALA A 44 -0.35 6.55 2.98
C ALA A 44 -1.64 6.03 3.66
N LEU A 45 -1.51 5.14 4.65
CA LEU A 45 -2.60 4.58 5.44
C LEU A 45 -2.90 5.36 6.73
N GLY A 46 -2.16 6.45 7.01
CA GLY A 46 -2.31 7.22 8.25
C GLY A 46 -1.83 6.48 9.51
N LEU A 47 -0.96 5.49 9.35
CA LEU A 47 -0.31 4.77 10.44
C LEU A 47 0.92 5.54 10.94
N PRO A 48 1.27 5.42 12.22
CA PRO A 48 2.52 5.98 12.74
C PRO A 48 3.74 5.42 12.00
N ALA A 49 4.78 6.23 11.87
CA ALA A 49 6.01 5.89 11.14
C ALA A 49 6.75 4.67 11.70
N ASP A 50 6.41 4.23 12.92
CA ASP A 50 6.94 3.03 13.55
C ASP A 50 5.80 2.25 14.23
N ALA A 51 5.39 1.12 13.66
CA ALA A 51 4.63 0.09 14.39
C ALA A 51 5.55 -0.89 15.15
N THR A 52 6.88 -0.67 15.08
CA THR A 52 7.91 -1.59 15.58
C THR A 52 8.85 -0.98 16.63
N SER A 53 8.51 0.16 17.22
CA SER A 53 9.18 0.57 18.47
C SER A 53 8.72 -0.36 19.61
N PRO A 54 9.64 -0.87 20.47
CA PRO A 54 9.31 -1.71 21.61
C PRO A 54 8.42 -1.00 22.65
#